data_AF-A0A381UDS1-F1
#
_entry.id   AF-A0A381UDS1-F1
#
_cell.length_a   1.000
_cell.length_b   1.000
_cell.length_c   1.000
_cell.angle_alpha   90.00
_cell.angle_beta   90.00
_cell.angle_gamma   90.00
#
_symmetry.space_group_name_H-M   'P 1'
#
loop_
_entity.id
_entity.type
_entity.pdbx_description
1 polymer ?
#
loop_
_entity_poly.entity_id
_entity_poly.type
_entity_poly.pdbx_seq_one_letter_code
_entity_poly.pdbx_strand_id
1 'polypeptide(L)'
;MNISEFLKSSFLIIICIFLARFILPPSFTPILAMAVFMPFMTQNKSIQLALPVSILFLSDLVLGFYGQTMIFVYGTMILIGYLSHVVHKGSLSRLIMSAISSVLVWHIVVNFGVYIGGLGAVSLAQTYSLAIPFDLRLLVSTVLFSLVFFGGWQMVQKKLTLGQGN
;
A
#
# COMPACT_ATOMS: atom_id res chain seq x y z
N MET A 1 24.34 -9.24 2.55
CA MET A 1 24.01 -8.07 1.69
C MET A 1 25.00 -6.98 2.02
N ASN A 2 25.68 -6.42 1.01
CA ASN A 2 26.65 -5.36 1.24
C ASN A 2 25.91 -4.10 1.72
N ILE A 3 26.42 -3.40 2.74
CA ILE A 3 25.69 -2.27 3.36
C ILE A 3 25.34 -1.19 2.32
N SER A 4 26.18 -1.02 1.30
CA SER A 4 25.97 -0.10 0.17
C SER A 4 24.81 -0.51 -0.75
N GLU A 5 24.58 -1.81 -0.98
CA GLU A 5 23.44 -2.29 -1.79
C GLU A 5 22.12 -2.15 -1.02
N PHE A 6 22.15 -2.40 0.30
CA PHE A 6 20.99 -2.19 1.16
C PHE A 6 20.59 -0.72 1.21
N LEU A 7 21.56 0.17 1.41
CA LEU A 7 21.32 1.62 1.45
C LEU A 7 20.77 2.12 0.11
N LYS A 8 21.31 1.67 -1.03
CA LYS A 8 20.77 2.01 -2.36
C LYS A 8 19.32 1.57 -2.55
N SER A 9 18.99 0.34 -2.12
CA SER A 9 17.63 -0.21 -2.27
C SER A 9 16.62 0.52 -1.39
N SER A 10 16.99 0.78 -0.13
CA SER A 10 16.16 1.56 0.81
C SER A 10 15.97 2.99 0.33
N PHE A 11 17.02 3.63 -0.19
CA PHE A 11 16.96 4.97 -0.74
C PHE A 11 16.05 5.07 -1.97
N LEU A 12 16.12 4.10 -2.89
CA LEU A 12 15.22 4.03 -4.04
C LEU A 12 13.75 3.91 -3.60
N ILE A 13 13.46 3.06 -2.61
CA ILE A 13 12.11 2.89 -2.07
C ILE A 13 11.62 4.21 -1.44
N ILE A 14 12.45 4.88 -0.66
CA ILE A 14 12.12 6.17 -0.03
C ILE A 14 11.83 7.23 -1.10
N ILE A 15 12.66 7.32 -2.15
CA ILE A 15 12.43 8.25 -3.27
C ILE A 15 11.13 7.91 -3.99
N CYS A 16 10.85 6.64 -4.29
CA CYS A 16 9.61 6.25 -4.96
C CYS A 16 8.38 6.63 -4.11
N ILE A 17 8.44 6.43 -2.80
CA ILE A 17 7.39 6.86 -1.86
C ILE A 17 7.24 8.38 -1.89
N PHE A 18 8.34 9.11 -1.84
CA PHE A 18 8.33 10.57 -1.87
C PHE A 18 7.74 11.11 -3.19
N LEU A 19 8.28 10.70 -4.34
CA LEU A 19 7.81 11.15 -5.65
C LEU A 19 6.34 10.80 -5.86
N ALA A 20 5.93 9.58 -5.53
CA ALA A 20 4.55 9.16 -5.68
C ALA A 20 3.58 9.91 -4.75
N ARG A 21 4.03 10.30 -3.55
CA ARG A 21 3.17 10.94 -2.56
C ARG A 21 3.07 12.46 -2.73
N PHE A 22 4.14 13.10 -3.21
CA PHE A 22 4.24 14.57 -3.29
C PHE A 22 4.17 15.15 -4.71
N ILE A 23 4.39 14.34 -5.76
CA ILE A 23 4.40 14.82 -7.16
C ILE A 23 3.25 14.22 -7.97
N LEU A 24 2.97 12.94 -7.79
CA LEU A 24 1.91 12.25 -8.52
C LEU A 24 0.52 12.49 -7.87
N PRO A 25 -0.58 12.23 -8.61
CA PRO A 25 -1.93 12.34 -8.04
C PRO A 25 -2.05 11.50 -6.76
N PRO A 26 -2.81 11.93 -5.73
CA PRO A 26 -2.87 11.24 -4.43
C PRO A 26 -3.27 9.76 -4.49
N SER A 27 -4.02 9.37 -5.53
CA SER A 27 -4.41 7.98 -5.83
C SER A 27 -3.26 7.11 -6.34
N PHE A 28 -2.19 7.68 -6.88
CA PHE A 28 -1.05 6.93 -7.40
C PHE A 28 0.02 6.83 -6.33
N THR A 29 -0.05 5.79 -5.50
CA THR A 29 0.76 5.70 -4.28
C THR A 29 1.26 4.27 -4.02
N PRO A 30 2.49 4.09 -3.52
CA PRO A 30 3.01 2.78 -3.13
C PRO A 30 2.54 2.32 -1.74
N ILE A 31 1.86 3.18 -0.97
CA ILE A 31 1.53 2.90 0.43
C ILE A 31 0.60 1.68 0.55
N LEU A 32 -0.43 1.57 -0.32
CA LEU A 32 -1.32 0.41 -0.32
C LEU A 32 -0.57 -0.85 -0.73
N ALA A 33 0.25 -0.77 -1.78
CA ALA A 33 1.10 -1.87 -2.23
C ALA A 33 2.04 -2.37 -1.13
N MET A 34 2.56 -1.46 -0.30
CA MET A 34 3.39 -1.80 0.85
C MET A 34 2.61 -2.65 1.85
N ALA A 35 1.40 -2.24 2.23
CA ALA A 35 0.56 -3.02 3.15
C ALA A 35 0.27 -4.44 2.63
N VAL A 36 0.04 -4.57 1.32
CA VAL A 36 -0.14 -5.88 0.66
C VAL A 36 1.14 -6.71 0.66
N PHE A 37 2.29 -6.07 0.49
CA PHE A 37 3.59 -6.72 0.33
C PHE A 37 4.29 -7.07 1.66
N MET A 38 3.99 -6.37 2.76
CA MET A 38 4.64 -6.55 4.06
C MET A 38 4.79 -8.01 4.55
N PRO A 39 3.79 -8.91 4.35
CA PRO A 39 3.93 -10.32 4.74
C PRO A 39 5.08 -11.09 4.06
N PHE A 40 5.56 -10.63 2.89
CA PHE A 40 6.75 -11.19 2.23
C PHE A 40 8.07 -10.77 2.91
N MET A 41 8.07 -9.64 3.63
CA MET A 41 9.27 -9.06 4.22
C MET A 41 9.56 -9.56 5.63
N THR A 42 8.53 -9.83 6.42
CA THR A 42 8.68 -10.20 7.84
C THR A 42 7.52 -11.05 8.29
N GLN A 43 7.73 -11.92 9.28
CA GLN A 43 6.67 -12.67 9.96
C GLN A 43 6.05 -11.90 11.15
N ASN A 44 6.65 -10.78 11.54
CA ASN A 44 6.17 -9.99 12.66
C ASN A 44 4.92 -9.19 12.25
N LYS A 45 3.75 -9.67 12.66
CA LYS A 45 2.44 -9.05 12.38
C LYS A 45 2.36 -7.58 12.78
N SER A 46 2.96 -7.19 13.90
CA SER A 46 2.94 -5.80 14.36
C SER A 46 3.67 -4.89 13.39
N ILE A 47 4.82 -5.33 12.86
CA ILE A 47 5.57 -4.56 11.84
C ILE A 47 4.77 -4.48 10.53
N GLN A 48 4.15 -5.59 10.11
CA GLN A 48 3.36 -5.63 8.88
C GLN A 48 2.20 -4.62 8.88
N LEU A 49 1.56 -4.44 10.03
CA LEU A 49 0.43 -3.52 10.20
C LEU A 49 0.91 -2.08 10.46
N ALA A 50 1.88 -1.91 11.35
CA ALA A 50 2.30 -0.58 11.80
C ALA A 50 3.07 0.17 10.73
N LEU A 51 4.00 -0.47 10.01
CA LEU A 51 4.91 0.25 9.12
C LEU A 51 4.20 1.01 7.99
N PRO A 52 3.26 0.42 7.22
CA PRO A 52 2.54 1.15 6.17
C PRO A 52 1.70 2.30 6.74
N VAL A 53 1.08 2.08 7.91
CA VAL A 53 0.23 3.06 8.61
C VAL A 53 1.06 4.22 9.15
N SER A 54 2.22 3.95 9.72
CA SER A 54 3.15 4.97 10.20
C SER A 54 3.67 5.83 9.04
N ILE A 55 4.01 5.22 7.90
CA ILE A 55 4.44 5.98 6.71
C ILE A 55 3.32 6.86 6.18
N LEU A 56 2.08 6.34 6.13
CA LEU A 56 0.92 7.15 5.78
C LEU A 56 0.76 8.34 6.74
N PHE A 57 0.81 8.08 8.04
CA PHE A 57 0.68 9.11 9.08
C PHE A 57 1.74 10.20 8.96
N LEU A 58 3.01 9.81 8.81
CA LEU A 58 4.10 10.75 8.61
C LEU A 58 3.93 11.58 7.33
N SER A 59 3.40 10.98 6.25
CA SER A 59 3.12 11.72 5.02
C SER A 59 1.99 12.74 5.21
N ASP A 60 0.95 12.39 5.97
CA ASP A 60 -0.18 13.26 6.24
C ASP A 60 0.17 14.39 7.21
N LEU A 61 1.18 14.23 8.08
CA LEU A 61 1.73 15.34 8.88
C LEU A 61 2.32 16.46 8.00
N VAL A 62 2.84 16.12 6.82
CA VAL A 62 3.41 17.08 5.87
C VAL A 62 2.33 17.62 4.91
N LEU A 63 1.44 16.75 4.42
CA LEU A 63 0.39 17.13 3.46
C LEU A 63 -0.82 17.82 4.11
N GLY A 64 -0.99 17.66 5.42
CA GLY A 64 -2.14 18.15 6.17
C GLY A 64 -3.23 17.10 6.32
N PHE A 65 -3.98 17.21 7.42
CA PHE A 65 -5.10 16.34 7.73
C PHE A 65 -6.37 16.80 7.00
N TYR A 66 -7.10 15.83 6.44
CA TYR A 66 -8.27 16.06 5.57
C TYR A 66 -9.61 15.62 6.20
N GLY A 67 -9.67 15.59 7.53
CA GLY A 67 -10.92 15.42 8.29
C GLY A 67 -11.32 13.96 8.56
N GLN A 68 -12.62 13.72 8.76
CA GLN A 68 -13.15 12.46 9.30
C GLN A 68 -12.88 11.23 8.41
N THR A 69 -12.77 11.42 7.09
CA THR A 69 -12.46 10.34 6.13
C THR A 69 -11.14 9.66 6.46
N MET A 70 -10.19 10.35 7.12
CA MET A 70 -8.93 9.76 7.57
C MET A 70 -9.13 8.52 8.43
N ILE A 71 -10.15 8.48 9.30
CA ILE A 71 -10.43 7.31 10.16
C ILE A 71 -10.67 6.07 9.30
N PHE A 72 -11.42 6.22 8.21
CA PHE A 72 -11.70 5.15 7.27
C PHE A 72 -10.44 4.76 6.49
N VAL A 73 -9.60 5.72 6.11
CA VAL A 73 -8.33 5.43 5.42
C VAL A 73 -7.40 4.63 6.32
N TYR A 74 -7.12 5.10 7.55
CA TYR A 74 -6.23 4.39 8.48
C TYR A 74 -6.77 3.01 8.87
N GLY A 75 -8.07 2.93 9.19
CA GLY A 75 -8.72 1.66 9.50
C GLY A 75 -8.66 0.67 8.34
N THR A 76 -8.88 1.14 7.10
CA THR A 76 -8.79 0.32 5.90
C THR A 76 -7.37 -0.14 5.62
N MET A 77 -6.37 0.71 5.83
CA MET A 77 -4.96 0.33 5.70
C MET A 77 -4.58 -0.80 6.67
N ILE A 78 -5.03 -0.72 7.92
CA ILE A 78 -4.83 -1.78 8.93
C ILE A 78 -5.55 -3.06 8.50
N LEU A 79 -6.82 -2.96 8.09
CA LEU A 79 -7.61 -4.09 7.61
C LEU A 79 -6.94 -4.79 6.42
N ILE A 80 -6.46 -4.03 5.45
CA ILE A 80 -5.78 -4.56 4.26
C ILE A 80 -4.46 -5.23 4.63
N GLY A 81 -3.67 -4.64 5.53
CA GLY A 81 -2.46 -5.30 6.05
C GLY A 81 -2.78 -6.63 6.75
N TYR A 82 -3.86 -6.68 7.52
CA TYR A 82 -4.32 -7.90 8.17
C TYR A 82 -4.82 -8.96 7.19
N LEU A 83 -5.66 -8.58 6.23
CA LEU A 83 -6.14 -9.50 5.19
C LEU A 83 -4.97 -10.05 4.37
N SER A 84 -4.02 -9.19 4.00
CA SER A 84 -2.82 -9.57 3.25
C SER A 84 -1.97 -10.56 4.02
N HIS A 85 -1.82 -10.37 5.35
CA HIS A 85 -1.16 -11.35 6.21
C HIS A 85 -1.83 -12.72 6.16
N VAL A 86 -3.16 -12.77 6.23
CA VAL A 86 -3.93 -14.03 6.24
C VAL A 86 -3.89 -14.74 4.89
N VAL A 87 -3.96 -14.02 3.77
CA VAL A 87 -3.98 -14.62 2.44
C VAL A 87 -2.59 -14.91 1.86
N HIS A 88 -1.54 -14.39 2.49
CA HIS A 88 -0.16 -14.56 2.04
C HIS A 88 0.24 -16.04 2.00
N LYS A 89 0.73 -16.49 0.85
CA LYS A 89 1.29 -17.85 0.66
C LYS A 89 2.61 -17.85 -0.12
N GLY A 90 3.35 -16.74 -0.07
CA GLY A 90 4.65 -16.61 -0.76
C GLY A 90 4.61 -16.59 -2.30
N SER A 91 3.43 -16.56 -2.94
CA SER A 91 3.32 -16.61 -4.40
C SER A 91 2.91 -15.26 -5.03
N LEU A 92 3.41 -15.01 -6.23
CA LEU A 92 3.08 -13.80 -7.02
C LEU A 92 1.59 -13.68 -7.32
N SER A 93 0.94 -14.79 -7.66
CA SER A 93 -0.50 -14.82 -7.95
C SER A 93 -1.31 -14.36 -6.73
N ARG A 94 -0.94 -14.81 -5.51
CA ARG A 94 -1.60 -14.37 -4.27
C ARG A 94 -1.35 -12.90 -3.98
N LEU A 95 -0.15 -12.39 -4.28
CA LEU A 95 0.16 -10.97 -4.15
C LEU A 95 -0.73 -10.10 -5.05
N ILE A 96 -0.85 -10.45 -6.34
CA ILE A 96 -1.69 -9.72 -7.30
C ILE A 96 -3.16 -9.79 -6.89
N MET A 97 -3.64 -10.97 -6.51
CA MET A 97 -5.02 -11.13 -6.03
C MET A 97 -5.27 -10.25 -4.79
N SER A 98 -4.35 -10.23 -3.84
CA SER A 98 -4.44 -9.40 -2.64
C SER A 98 -4.41 -7.90 -2.97
N ALA A 99 -3.62 -7.48 -3.97
CA ALA A 99 -3.58 -6.10 -4.45
C ALA A 99 -4.89 -5.65 -5.13
N ILE A 100 -5.53 -6.53 -5.90
CA ILE A 100 -6.83 -6.22 -6.51
C ILE A 100 -7.92 -6.18 -5.44
N SER A 101 -7.97 -7.19 -4.57
CA SER A 101 -8.95 -7.27 -3.48
C SER A 101 -8.80 -6.11 -2.49
N SER A 102 -7.59 -5.63 -2.22
CA SER A 102 -7.37 -4.50 -1.32
C SER A 102 -7.98 -3.20 -1.87
N VAL A 103 -7.93 -2.98 -3.18
CA VAL A 103 -8.55 -1.81 -3.80
C VAL A 103 -10.07 -1.93 -3.82
N LEU A 104 -10.62 -3.14 -3.92
CA LEU A 104 -12.08 -3.36 -3.74
C LEU A 104 -12.52 -3.04 -2.31
N VAL A 105 -11.75 -3.48 -1.30
CA VAL A 105 -12.01 -3.12 0.11
C VAL A 105 -11.90 -1.62 0.31
N TRP A 106 -10.89 -0.97 -0.28
CA TRP A 106 -10.75 0.49 -0.29
C TRP A 106 -11.98 1.17 -0.89
N HIS A 107 -12.40 0.73 -2.08
CA HIS A 107 -13.54 1.30 -2.79
C HIS A 107 -14.77 1.29 -1.88
N ILE A 108 -15.04 0.17 -1.19
CA ILE A 108 -16.17 0.03 -0.28
C ILE A 108 -16.02 0.91 0.97
N VAL A 109 -14.92 0.76 1.72
CA VAL A 109 -14.84 1.32 3.07
C VAL A 109 -14.49 2.81 3.06
N VAL A 110 -13.51 3.22 2.25
CA VAL A 110 -13.03 4.60 2.24
C VAL A 110 -14.05 5.53 1.61
N ASN A 111 -14.68 5.14 0.49
CA ASN A 111 -15.68 5.98 -0.15
C ASN A 111 -16.99 6.08 0.65
N PHE A 112 -17.32 5.06 1.44
CA PHE A 112 -18.36 5.20 2.46
C PHE A 112 -18.00 6.27 3.50
N GLY A 113 -16.74 6.31 3.93
CA GLY A 113 -16.21 7.38 4.78
C GLY A 113 -16.23 8.76 4.13
N VAL A 114 -15.98 8.85 2.82
CA VAL A 114 -16.13 10.10 2.04
C VAL A 114 -17.58 10.56 2.03
N TYR A 115 -18.53 9.65 1.81
CA TYR A 115 -19.96 9.96 1.84
C TYR A 115 -20.41 10.51 3.20
N ILE A 116 -20.01 9.88 4.31
CA ILE A 116 -20.32 10.37 5.66
C ILE A 116 -19.64 11.71 5.93
N GLY A 117 -18.35 11.84 5.58
CA GLY A 117 -17.57 13.06 5.81
C GLY A 117 -18.07 14.26 4.99
N GLY A 118 -18.71 14.03 3.85
CA GLY A 118 -19.36 15.04 3.01
C GLY A 118 -20.81 15.38 3.41
N LEU A 119 -21.28 14.91 4.57
CA LEU A 119 -22.65 15.12 5.09
C LEU A 119 -23.77 14.77 4.07
N GLY A 120 -23.51 13.85 3.14
CA GLY A 120 -24.51 13.43 2.14
C GLY A 120 -24.85 14.50 1.09
N ALA A 121 -23.97 15.48 0.84
CA ALA A 121 -24.16 16.47 -0.23
C ALA A 121 -24.39 15.82 -1.62
N VAL A 122 -23.89 14.61 -1.81
CA VAL A 122 -24.17 13.71 -2.94
C VAL A 122 -24.67 12.38 -2.41
N SER A 123 -25.53 11.70 -3.18
CA SER A 123 -26.04 10.37 -2.81
C SER A 123 -24.90 9.35 -2.71
N LEU A 124 -25.10 8.30 -1.91
CA LEU A 124 -24.12 7.23 -1.76
C LEU A 124 -23.69 6.63 -3.11
N ALA A 125 -24.65 6.34 -4.00
CA ALA A 125 -24.38 5.80 -5.33
C ALA A 125 -23.54 6.76 -6.20
N GLN A 126 -23.79 8.07 -6.10
CA GLN A 126 -22.97 9.07 -6.79
C GLN A 126 -21.55 9.12 -6.21
N THR A 127 -21.38 9.07 -4.89
CA THR A 127 -20.04 9.05 -4.26
C THR A 127 -19.21 7.88 -4.78
N TYR A 128 -19.78 6.67 -4.80
CA TYR A 128 -19.10 5.50 -5.36
C TYR A 128 -18.78 5.65 -6.85
N SER A 129 -19.72 6.17 -7.64
CA SER A 129 -19.51 6.37 -9.08
C SER A 129 -18.40 7.37 -9.37
N LEU A 130 -18.34 8.47 -8.60
CA LEU A 130 -17.31 9.50 -8.71
C LEU A 130 -15.94 9.05 -8.21
N ALA A 131 -15.88 8.04 -7.35
CA ALA A 131 -14.63 7.48 -6.84
C ALA A 131 -13.90 6.59 -7.87
N ILE A 132 -14.62 6.03 -8.87
CA ILE A 132 -14.06 5.07 -9.84
C ILE A 132 -12.75 5.56 -10.49
N PRO A 133 -12.62 6.81 -10.99
CA PRO A 133 -11.36 7.27 -11.59
C PRO A 133 -10.19 7.32 -10.59
N PHE A 134 -10.47 7.63 -9.32
CA PHE A 134 -9.47 7.60 -8.26
C PHE A 134 -9.05 6.15 -7.98
N ASP A 135 -10.02 5.26 -7.82
CA ASP A 135 -9.78 3.87 -7.44
C ASP A 135 -9.11 3.06 -8.55
N LEU A 136 -9.36 3.38 -9.83
CA LEU A 136 -8.63 2.79 -10.95
C LEU A 136 -7.15 3.18 -10.96
N ARG A 137 -6.82 4.45 -10.66
CA ARG A 137 -5.42 4.87 -10.50
C ARG A 137 -4.76 4.21 -9.28
N LEU A 138 -5.51 4.04 -8.20
CA LEU A 138 -5.06 3.31 -7.03
C LEU A 138 -4.82 1.83 -7.34
N LEU A 139 -5.69 1.19 -8.11
CA LEU A 139 -5.53 -0.19 -8.56
C LEU A 139 -4.25 -0.36 -9.38
N VAL A 140 -4.08 0.47 -10.41
CA VAL A 140 -2.92 0.42 -11.29
C VAL A 140 -1.63 0.62 -10.50
N SER A 141 -1.55 1.67 -9.68
CA SER A 141 -0.36 1.92 -8.86
C SER A 141 -0.10 0.81 -7.86
N THR A 142 -1.14 0.27 -7.21
CA THR A 142 -0.98 -0.82 -6.23
C THR A 142 -0.38 -2.06 -6.87
N VAL A 143 -0.91 -2.49 -8.02
CA VAL A 143 -0.38 -3.64 -8.75
C VAL A 143 1.06 -3.39 -9.22
N LEU A 144 1.32 -2.23 -9.83
CA LEU A 144 2.65 -1.87 -10.32
C LEU A 144 3.70 -1.87 -9.20
N PHE A 145 3.42 -1.20 -8.08
CA PHE A 145 4.36 -1.15 -6.96
C PHE A 145 4.50 -2.51 -6.27
N SER A 146 3.44 -3.31 -6.14
CA SER A 146 3.54 -4.68 -5.62
C SER A 146 4.46 -5.55 -6.49
N LEU A 147 4.39 -5.42 -7.82
CA LEU A 147 5.30 -6.12 -8.73
C LEU A 147 6.76 -5.67 -8.57
N VAL A 148 6.99 -4.36 -8.45
CA VAL A 148 8.32 -3.80 -8.20
C VAL A 148 8.90 -4.33 -6.89
N PHE A 149 8.11 -4.32 -5.81
CA PHE A 149 8.53 -4.83 -4.51
C PHE A 149 8.83 -6.33 -4.53
N PHE A 150 7.97 -7.12 -5.17
CA PHE A 150 8.18 -8.55 -5.30
C PHE A 150 9.40 -8.91 -6.15
N GLY A 151 9.62 -8.19 -7.26
CA GLY A 151 10.81 -8.34 -8.10
C GLY A 151 12.09 -8.04 -7.31
N GLY A 152 12.13 -6.91 -6.60
CA GLY A 152 13.26 -6.53 -5.75
C GLY A 152 13.54 -7.56 -4.66
N TRP A 153 12.50 -8.03 -3.97
CA TRP A 153 12.63 -9.05 -2.94
C TRP A 153 13.15 -10.39 -3.47
N GLN A 154 12.65 -10.88 -4.61
CA GLN A 154 13.16 -12.11 -5.22
C GLN A 154 14.64 -12.02 -5.57
N MET A 155 15.10 -10.88 -6.10
CA MET A 155 16.52 -10.67 -6.40
C MET A 155 17.39 -10.76 -5.15
N VAL A 156 16.94 -10.17 -4.04
CA VAL A 156 17.64 -10.25 -2.74
C VAL A 156 17.68 -11.69 -2.22
N GLN A 157 16.55 -12.41 -2.26
CA GLN A 157 16.48 -13.81 -1.81
C GLN A 157 17.39 -14.74 -2.64
N LYS A 158 17.44 -14.54 -3.96
CA LYS A 158 18.34 -15.29 -4.85
C LYS A 158 19.81 -15.03 -4.53
N LYS A 159 20.19 -13.78 -4.24
CA LYS A 159 21.58 -13.47 -3.82
C LYS A 159 21.94 -14.12 -2.47
N LEU A 160 21.01 -14.10 -1.51
CA LEU A 160 21.25 -14.70 -0.18
C LEU A 160 21.44 -16.21 -0.25
N THR A 161 20.63 -16.90 -1.05
CA THR A 161 20.75 -18.35 -1.25
C THR A 161 22.04 -18.74 -1.97
N LEU A 162 22.46 -17.99 -3.00
CA LEU A 162 23.73 -18.24 -3.69
C LEU A 162 24.97 -17.95 -2.83
N GLY A 163 24.88 -16.99 -1.90
CA GLY A 163 25.99 -16.64 -0.99
C GLY A 163 26.18 -17.58 0.20
N GLN A 164 25.23 -18.50 0.45
CA GLN A 164 25.34 -19.54 1.49
C GLN A 164 25.90 -20.87 0.95
N GLY A 165 26.08 -20.99 -0.38
CA GLY A 165 26.62 -22.17 -1.05
C GLY A 165 28.10 -22.08 -1.44
N ASN A 166 28.79 -20.99 -1.06
CA ASN A 166 30.23 -20.77 -1.20
C ASN A 166 30.87 -20.59 0.18
#